data_AF-A0A3R6PC42-F1
#
_entry.id   AF-A0A3R6PC42-F1
#
_cell.length_a   1.000
_cell.length_b   1.000
_cell.length_c   1.000
_cell.angle_alpha   90.00
_cell.angle_beta   90.00
_cell.angle_gamma   90.00
#
_symmetry.space_group_name_H-M   'P 1'
#
loop_
_entity.id
_entity.type
_entity.pdbx_description
1 polymer ?
#
loop_
_entity_poly.entity_id
_entity_poly.type
_entity_poly.pdbx_seq_one_letter_code
_entity_poly.pdbx_strand_id
1 'polypeptide(L)'
;MLPDDITVDDLMNNRYKSTPRNKMVADFCKDLGLIEKYGSGIRRVITLFKEAGLPLPEFEQISGGLNVTVYSKTFERVDSDKVIDRVGDRVGDRVGDKLSETQKRILSLMQQNPSVSAQRLSEEIGISKRKIEENIRTLRERNKIERIGNAKSGHWEVLE
;
A
#
# COMPACT_ATOMS: atom_id res chain seq x y z
N MET A 1 -15.13 -7.33 17.83
CA MET A 1 -14.82 -6.18 18.72
C MET A 1 -13.56 -6.48 19.49
N LEU A 2 -12.81 -5.47 19.92
CA LEU A 2 -11.86 -5.63 21.03
C LEU A 2 -12.64 -5.54 22.35
N PRO A 3 -12.14 -6.12 23.45
CA PRO A 3 -12.63 -5.78 24.78
C PRO A 3 -12.57 -4.26 25.01
N ASP A 4 -13.50 -3.71 25.78
CA ASP A 4 -13.63 -2.25 25.99
C ASP A 4 -12.37 -1.62 26.63
N ASP A 5 -11.55 -2.44 27.27
CA ASP A 5 -10.30 -2.08 27.94
C ASP A 5 -9.06 -2.18 27.04
N ILE A 6 -9.20 -2.56 25.76
CA ILE A 6 -8.06 -2.78 24.85
C ILE A 6 -8.20 -1.91 23.60
N THR A 7 -7.24 -1.01 23.40
CA THR A 7 -7.15 -0.19 22.19
C THR A 7 -6.34 -0.86 21.08
N VAL A 8 -6.41 -0.31 19.87
CA VAL A 8 -5.54 -0.72 18.76
C VAL A 8 -4.07 -0.48 19.08
N ASP A 9 -3.74 0.62 19.76
CA ASP A 9 -2.37 0.92 20.16
C ASP A 9 -1.83 -0.11 21.16
N ASP A 10 -2.66 -0.55 22.10
CA ASP A 10 -2.29 -1.59 23.06
C ASP A 10 -1.92 -2.90 22.36
N LEU A 11 -2.63 -3.28 21.29
CA LEU A 11 -2.31 -4.46 20.48
C LEU A 11 -0.93 -4.33 19.84
N MET A 12 -0.64 -3.17 19.25
CA MET A 12 0.62 -2.91 18.54
C MET A 12 1.83 -2.89 19.48
N ASN A 13 1.63 -2.35 20.68
CA ASN A 13 2.67 -2.24 21.71
C ASN A 13 2.70 -3.43 22.68
N ASN A 14 1.86 -4.46 22.45
CA ASN A 14 1.74 -5.62 23.33
C ASN A 14 1.44 -5.23 24.80
N ARG A 15 0.62 -4.19 24.99
CA ARG A 15 0.20 -3.62 26.27
C ARG A 15 -1.21 -4.03 26.66
N TYR A 16 -1.56 -5.30 26.49
CA TYR A 16 -2.88 -5.82 26.80
C TYR A 16 -2.81 -7.17 27.52
N LYS A 17 -3.83 -7.46 28.32
CA LYS A 17 -4.00 -8.80 28.90
C LYS A 17 -4.73 -9.67 27.89
N SER A 18 -4.04 -10.69 27.36
CA SER A 18 -4.67 -11.59 26.40
C SER A 18 -5.66 -12.52 27.10
N THR A 19 -6.95 -12.26 26.89
CA THR A 19 -8.04 -13.06 27.40
C THR A 19 -8.86 -13.62 26.23
N PRO A 20 -9.05 -14.94 26.13
CA PRO A 20 -9.90 -15.51 25.08
C PRO A 20 -11.36 -15.15 25.36
N ARG A 21 -12.09 -14.71 24.34
CA ARG A 21 -13.55 -14.47 24.45
C ARG A 21 -14.31 -15.74 24.78
N ASN A 22 -13.89 -16.86 24.18
CA ASN A 22 -14.43 -18.18 24.45
C ASN A 22 -13.30 -19.12 24.85
N LYS A 23 -13.25 -19.48 26.13
CA LYS A 23 -12.21 -20.34 26.69
C LYS A 23 -12.27 -21.76 26.12
N MET A 24 -13.46 -22.33 25.95
CA MET A 24 -13.62 -23.68 25.40
C MET A 24 -13.06 -23.80 23.98
N VAL A 25 -13.30 -22.80 23.13
CA VAL A 25 -12.74 -22.79 21.77
C VAL A 25 -11.21 -22.66 21.81
N ALA A 26 -10.68 -21.81 22.69
CA ALA A 26 -9.24 -21.64 22.82
C ALA A 26 -8.55 -22.92 23.32
N ASP A 27 -9.14 -23.58 24.33
CA ASP A 27 -8.64 -24.84 24.87
C ASP A 27 -8.73 -25.95 23.80
N PHE A 28 -9.83 -26.05 23.06
CA PHE A 28 -9.97 -26.99 21.94
C PHE A 28 -8.88 -26.79 20.86
N CYS A 29 -8.65 -25.56 20.40
CA CYS A 29 -7.59 -25.28 19.43
C CYS A 29 -6.19 -25.58 19.97
N LYS A 30 -5.98 -25.41 21.28
CA LYS A 30 -4.72 -25.75 21.95
C LYS A 30 -4.52 -27.26 22.02
N ASP A 31 -5.57 -28.02 22.37
CA ASP A 31 -5.53 -29.48 22.45
C ASP A 31 -5.26 -30.11 21.07
N LEU A 32 -5.76 -29.50 20.00
CA LEU A 32 -5.43 -29.85 18.61
C LEU A 32 -4.02 -29.41 18.17
N GLY A 33 -3.27 -28.69 19.00
CA GLY A 33 -1.93 -28.18 18.65
C GLY A 33 -1.95 -27.05 17.61
N LEU A 34 -3.11 -26.43 17.33
CA LEU A 34 -3.22 -25.31 16.39
C LEU A 34 -2.67 -24.00 16.97
N ILE A 35 -2.63 -23.90 18.30
CA ILE A 35 -2.06 -22.77 19.03
C ILE A 35 -1.22 -23.25 20.22
N GLU A 36 -0.11 -22.57 20.52
CA GLU A 36 0.73 -22.87 21.69
C GLU A 36 0.15 -22.26 22.98
N LYS A 37 -0.25 -20.98 22.91
CA LYS A 37 -0.79 -20.17 24.00
C LYS A 37 -1.54 -18.97 23.43
N TYR A 38 -2.62 -18.53 24.09
CA TYR A 38 -3.27 -17.27 23.76
C TYR A 38 -2.41 -16.07 24.21
N GLY A 39 -2.24 -15.08 23.33
CA GLY A 39 -1.59 -13.80 23.65
C GLY A 39 -0.19 -13.57 23.12
N SER A 40 0.46 -14.57 22.52
CA SER A 40 1.73 -14.36 21.80
C SER A 40 1.55 -14.12 20.30
N GLY A 41 0.37 -14.46 19.76
CA GLY A 41 0.12 -14.51 18.31
C GLY A 41 0.32 -13.19 17.58
N ILE A 42 -0.28 -12.10 18.06
CA ILE A 42 -0.19 -10.78 17.41
C ILE A 42 1.25 -10.29 17.38
N ARG A 43 1.95 -10.35 18.52
CA ARG A 43 3.37 -10.00 18.59
C ARG A 43 4.22 -10.83 17.62
N ARG A 44 3.96 -12.14 17.55
CA ARG A 44 4.67 -13.04 16.62
C ARG A 44 4.42 -12.66 15.17
N VAL A 45 3.19 -12.36 14.79
CA VAL A 45 2.87 -11.88 13.43
C VAL A 45 3.63 -10.59 13.14
N ILE A 46 3.57 -9.59 14.04
CA ILE A 46 4.30 -8.32 13.85
C ILE A 46 5.81 -8.56 13.68
N THR A 47 6.41 -9.40 14.52
CA THR A 47 7.83 -9.77 14.41
C THR A 47 8.15 -10.43 13.07
N LEU A 48 7.35 -11.40 12.63
CA LEU A 48 7.55 -12.09 11.34
C LEU A 48 7.48 -11.12 10.16
N PHE A 49 6.56 -10.16 10.17
CA PHE A 49 6.48 -9.13 9.13
C PHE A 49 7.72 -8.21 9.13
N LYS A 50 8.23 -7.83 10.30
CA LYS A 50 9.49 -7.05 10.40
C LYS A 50 10.68 -7.82 9.87
N GLU A 51 10.84 -9.07 10.30
CA GLU A 51 11.94 -9.95 9.86
C GLU A 51 11.89 -10.23 8.37
N ALA A 52 10.69 -10.39 7.81
CA ALA A 52 10.47 -10.54 6.38
C ALA A 52 10.66 -9.24 5.59
N GLY A 53 10.86 -8.09 6.24
CA GLY A 53 10.94 -6.78 5.59
C GLY A 53 9.64 -6.39 4.87
N LEU A 54 8.50 -6.81 5.42
CA LEU A 54 7.16 -6.52 4.90
C LEU A 54 6.55 -5.32 5.62
N PRO A 55 5.63 -4.57 4.96
CA PRO A 55 4.82 -3.57 5.65
C PRO A 55 4.06 -4.22 6.81
N LEU A 56 4.08 -3.57 7.98
CA LEU A 56 3.39 -4.09 9.15
C LEU A 56 1.87 -4.21 8.91
N PRO A 57 1.19 -5.20 9.53
CA PRO A 57 -0.25 -5.27 9.48
C PRO A 57 -0.91 -4.01 10.05
N GLU A 58 -1.96 -3.54 9.41
CA GLU A 58 -2.81 -2.45 9.90
C GLU A 58 -4.00 -3.04 10.66
N PHE A 59 -4.28 -2.50 11.84
CA PHE A 59 -5.38 -2.94 12.71
C PHE A 59 -6.36 -1.78 12.86
N GLU A 60 -7.64 -2.03 12.61
CA GLU A 60 -8.68 -1.00 12.69
C GLU A 60 -9.93 -1.57 13.36
N GLN A 61 -10.67 -0.72 14.08
CA GLN A 61 -11.97 -1.11 14.63
C GLN A 61 -13.08 -0.49 13.78
N ILE A 62 -13.82 -1.35 13.07
CA ILE A 62 -14.87 -0.93 12.12
C ILE A 62 -16.16 -1.65 12.50
N SER A 63 -17.25 -0.90 12.74
CA SER A 63 -18.58 -1.43 13.03
C SER A 63 -18.63 -2.52 14.12
N GLY A 64 -17.85 -2.35 15.19
CA GLY A 64 -17.75 -3.34 16.27
C GLY A 64 -16.93 -4.60 15.93
N GLY A 65 -16.29 -4.65 14.76
CA GLY A 65 -15.31 -5.66 14.37
C GLY A 65 -13.87 -5.21 14.58
N LEU A 66 -12.92 -6.15 14.62
CA LEU A 66 -11.50 -5.85 14.45
C LEU A 66 -11.14 -6.24 13.02
N ASN A 67 -10.76 -5.26 12.20
CA ASN A 67 -10.26 -5.47 10.85
C ASN A 67 -8.73 -5.52 10.89
N VAL A 68 -8.14 -6.47 10.18
CA VAL A 68 -6.69 -6.63 10.08
C VAL A 68 -6.31 -6.71 8.61
N THR A 69 -5.54 -5.74 8.15
CA THR A 69 -5.06 -5.66 6.77
C THR A 69 -3.59 -6.04 6.74
N VAL A 70 -3.23 -7.04 5.94
CA VAL A 70 -1.84 -7.48 5.75
C VAL A 70 -1.40 -7.22 4.31
N TYR A 71 -0.11 -6.92 4.13
CA TYR A 71 0.47 -6.63 2.84
C TYR A 71 1.52 -7.68 2.48
N SER A 72 1.39 -8.29 1.30
CA SER A 72 2.42 -9.19 0.78
C SER A 72 3.54 -8.40 0.11
N LYS A 73 4.72 -9.01 0.03
CA LYS A 73 5.72 -8.60 -0.95
C LYS A 73 5.08 -8.86 -2.31
N THR A 74 5.09 -7.85 -3.18
CA THR A 74 4.73 -8.02 -4.57
C THR A 74 5.59 -9.16 -5.11
N PHE A 75 5.00 -10.32 -5.34
CA PHE A 75 5.67 -11.33 -6.16
C PHE A 75 5.77 -10.70 -7.55
N GLU A 76 6.97 -10.36 -7.99
CA GLU A 76 7.26 -10.28 -9.41
C GLU A 76 7.03 -11.69 -9.97
N ARG A 77 5.78 -11.99 -10.30
CA ARG A 77 5.46 -13.11 -11.15
C ARG A 77 6.10 -12.81 -12.49
N VAL A 78 7.21 -13.49 -12.76
CA VAL A 78 7.62 -13.78 -14.13
C VAL A 78 6.41 -14.48 -14.77
N ASP A 79 5.95 -13.91 -15.89
CA ASP A 79 4.79 -14.24 -16.74
C ASP A 79 4.13 -15.63 -16.56
N SER A 80 2.80 -15.78 -16.61
CA SER A 80 1.98 -15.35 -17.75
C SER A 80 0.54 -14.98 -17.36
N ASP A 81 0.02 -14.00 -18.09
CA ASP A 81 -1.39 -13.67 -18.29
C ASP A 81 -2.19 -13.02 -17.13
N LYS A 82 -2.17 -11.67 -17.18
CA LYS A 82 -3.33 -10.77 -17.10
C LYS A 82 -4.44 -11.07 -16.07
N VAL A 83 -4.38 -10.47 -14.88
CA VAL A 83 -5.54 -9.92 -14.12
C VAL A 83 -4.97 -8.89 -13.10
N ILE A 84 -4.94 -7.58 -13.38
CA ILE A 84 -5.97 -6.54 -13.13
C ILE A 84 -6.39 -6.40 -11.66
N ASP A 85 -6.35 -5.15 -11.17
CA ASP A 85 -6.75 -4.60 -9.85
C ASP A 85 -5.80 -4.87 -8.67
N ARG A 86 -4.92 -3.96 -8.22
CA ARG A 86 -4.99 -2.48 -8.13
C ARG A 86 -6.24 -1.94 -7.45
N VAL A 87 -6.32 -2.14 -6.14
CA VAL A 87 -7.17 -1.32 -5.27
C VAL A 87 -6.32 -0.76 -4.15
N GLY A 88 -6.33 0.57 -4.02
CA GLY A 88 -5.93 1.25 -2.78
C GLY A 88 -4.70 2.13 -2.87
N ASP A 89 -4.57 2.95 -3.93
CA ASP A 89 -3.93 4.25 -3.76
C ASP A 89 -4.53 4.91 -2.51
N ARG A 90 -3.70 5.11 -1.49
CA ARG A 90 -4.09 5.88 -0.31
C ARG A 90 -4.60 7.24 -0.77
N VAL A 91 -5.91 7.40 -0.57
CA VAL A 91 -6.55 8.45 0.23
C VAL A 91 -5.98 9.85 0.01
N GLY A 92 -6.89 10.73 -0.41
CA GLY A 92 -6.70 12.15 -0.67
C GLY A 92 -5.82 12.90 0.32
N ASP A 93 -5.24 13.98 -0.23
CA ASP A 93 -5.11 15.25 0.46
C ASP A 93 -4.50 15.20 1.86
N ARG A 94 -3.18 15.00 1.89
CA ARG A 94 -2.37 15.79 2.83
C ARG A 94 -1.73 16.95 2.10
N VAL A 95 -2.45 18.06 2.19
CA VAL A 95 -2.01 19.45 2.11
C VAL A 95 -0.50 19.59 2.32
N GLY A 96 0.18 20.09 1.28
CA GLY A 96 1.57 20.53 1.32
C GLY A 96 2.39 19.88 0.22
N ASP A 97 2.35 20.44 -1.00
CA ASP A 97 3.30 20.43 -2.14
C ASP A 97 4.21 19.22 -2.43
N LYS A 98 4.06 18.10 -1.74
CA LYS A 98 4.94 16.94 -1.85
C LYS A 98 4.38 16.00 -2.90
N LEU A 99 5.17 15.86 -3.97
CA LEU A 99 4.95 14.89 -5.02
C LEU A 99 5.09 13.46 -4.48
N SER A 100 4.23 12.55 -4.94
CA SER A 100 4.38 11.11 -4.64
C SER A 100 5.66 10.55 -5.27
N GLU A 101 6.17 9.43 -4.76
CA GLU A 101 7.34 8.76 -5.35
C GLU A 101 7.11 8.40 -6.82
N THR A 102 5.89 7.98 -7.17
CA THR A 102 5.47 7.74 -8.57
C THR A 102 5.58 9.01 -9.41
N GLN A 103 5.08 10.13 -8.91
CA GLN A 103 5.14 11.42 -9.60
C GLN A 103 6.58 11.89 -9.81
N LYS A 104 7.44 11.78 -8.80
CA LYS A 104 8.88 12.09 -8.92
C LYS A 104 9.56 11.25 -10.00
N ARG A 105 9.23 9.95 -10.06
CA ARG A 105 9.74 9.04 -11.08
C ARG A 105 9.29 9.43 -12.48
N ILE A 106 8.02 9.82 -12.65
CA ILE A 106 7.49 10.34 -13.92
C ILE A 106 8.27 11.59 -14.35
N LEU A 107 8.48 12.55 -13.44
CA LEU A 107 9.23 13.77 -13.74
C LEU A 107 10.66 13.49 -14.16
N SER A 108 11.37 12.60 -13.44
CA SER A 108 12.74 12.20 -13.79
C SER A 108 12.82 11.58 -15.18
N LEU A 109 11.85 10.75 -15.56
CA LEU A 109 11.81 10.12 -16.89
C LEU A 109 11.47 11.12 -17.99
N MET A 110 10.59 12.09 -17.72
CA MET A 110 10.30 13.18 -18.65
C MET A 110 11.51 14.11 -18.85
N GLN A 111 12.31 14.35 -17.80
CA GLN A 111 13.56 15.11 -17.92
C GLN A 111 14.61 14.37 -18.75
N GLN A 112 14.72 13.05 -18.59
CA GLN A 112 15.68 12.23 -19.36
C GLN A 112 15.25 12.05 -20.81
N ASN A 113 13.95 11.93 -21.06
CA ASN A 113 13.39 11.82 -22.40
C ASN A 113 12.10 12.65 -22.52
N PRO A 114 12.21 13.91 -22.96
CA PRO A 114 11.06 14.80 -23.15
C PRO A 114 10.01 14.24 -24.12
N SER A 115 10.40 13.36 -25.05
CA SER A 115 9.47 12.74 -26.01
C SER A 115 8.77 11.47 -25.48
N VAL A 116 8.98 11.10 -24.22
CA VAL A 116 8.50 9.84 -23.65
C VAL A 116 6.97 9.72 -23.74
N SER A 117 6.51 8.56 -24.20
CA SER A 117 5.08 8.25 -24.30
C SER A 117 4.53 7.74 -22.97
N ALA A 118 3.23 7.92 -22.74
CA ALA A 118 2.56 7.35 -21.57
C ALA A 118 2.67 5.81 -21.50
N GLN A 119 2.79 5.16 -22.67
CA GLN A 119 3.03 3.72 -22.77
C GLN A 119 4.42 3.34 -22.25
N ARG A 120 5.45 4.09 -22.63
CA ARG A 120 6.82 3.81 -22.17
C ARG A 120 6.99 4.11 -20.67
N LEU A 121 6.38 5.19 -20.18
CA LEU A 121 6.31 5.48 -18.74
C LEU A 121 5.59 4.36 -17.98
N SER A 122 4.55 3.78 -18.56
CA SER A 122 3.82 2.64 -17.99
C SER A 122 4.73 1.41 -17.85
N GLU A 123 5.50 1.11 -18.88
CA GLU A 123 6.46 -0.01 -18.91
C GLU A 123 7.62 0.20 -17.93
N GLU A 124 8.23 1.38 -17.89
CA GLU A 124 9.38 1.66 -17.02
C GLU A 124 9.01 1.79 -15.53
N ILE A 125 7.81 2.30 -15.23
CA ILE A 125 7.36 2.48 -13.85
C ILE A 125 6.64 1.23 -13.32
N GLY A 126 6.11 0.38 -14.21
CA GLY A 126 5.36 -0.81 -13.82
C GLY A 126 3.92 -0.52 -13.37
N ILE A 127 3.37 0.63 -13.75
CA ILE A 127 1.95 0.96 -13.53
C ILE A 127 1.21 1.08 -14.86
N SER A 128 -0.13 1.08 -14.86
CA SER A 128 -0.93 0.98 -16.09
C SER A 128 -0.94 2.33 -16.77
N LYS A 129 -1.04 2.31 -18.10
CA LYS A 129 -1.17 3.53 -18.90
C LYS A 129 -2.24 4.48 -18.38
N ARG A 130 -3.42 3.96 -18.02
CA ARG A 130 -4.51 4.75 -17.40
C ARG A 130 -4.03 5.49 -16.14
N LYS A 131 -3.23 4.82 -15.30
CA LYS A 131 -2.72 5.39 -14.06
C LYS A 131 -1.60 6.39 -14.29
N ILE A 132 -0.77 6.16 -15.30
CA ILE A 132 0.20 7.15 -15.79
C ILE A 132 -0.53 8.40 -16.28
N GLU A 133 -1.57 8.24 -17.09
CA GLU A 133 -2.37 9.36 -17.61
C GLU A 133 -3.04 10.17 -16.50
N GLU A 134 -3.56 9.50 -15.45
CA GLU A 134 -4.04 10.18 -14.23
C GLU A 134 -2.94 10.99 -13.56
N ASN A 135 -1.75 10.42 -13.35
CA ASN A 135 -0.63 11.13 -12.72
C ASN A 135 -0.14 12.31 -13.58
N ILE A 136 -0.05 12.13 -14.89
CA ILE A 136 0.30 13.20 -15.85
C ILE A 136 -0.72 14.33 -15.77
N ARG A 137 -2.02 13.99 -15.71
CA ARG A 137 -3.08 14.99 -15.54
C ARG A 137 -2.91 15.77 -14.24
N THR A 138 -2.71 15.09 -13.11
CA THR A 138 -2.48 15.75 -11.82
C THR A 138 -1.20 16.60 -11.81
N LEU A 139 -0.11 16.15 -12.44
CA LEU A 139 1.12 16.93 -12.56
C LEU A 139 0.93 18.19 -13.41
N ARG A 140 0.11 18.11 -14.46
CA ARG A 140 -0.25 19.25 -15.30
C ARG A 140 -1.15 20.24 -14.55
N GLU A 141 -2.16 19.75 -13.84
CA GLU A 141 -3.04 20.59 -12.98
C GLU A 141 -2.25 21.32 -11.89
N ARG A 142 -1.16 20.71 -11.42
CA ARG A 142 -0.22 21.30 -10.45
C ARG A 142 0.87 22.16 -11.08
N ASN A 143 0.79 22.45 -12.39
CA ASN A 143 1.78 23.22 -13.14
C ASN A 143 3.22 22.69 -13.01
N LYS A 144 3.40 21.37 -12.88
CA LYS A 144 4.73 20.73 -12.81
C LYS A 144 5.21 20.21 -14.16
N ILE A 145 4.31 20.02 -15.11
CA ILE A 145 4.66 19.63 -16.48
C ILE A 145 3.74 20.33 -17.49
N GLU A 146 4.28 20.58 -18.68
CA GLU A 146 3.53 21.08 -19.83
C GLU A 146 3.90 20.29 -21.08
N ARG A 147 2.94 20.14 -22.02
CA ARG A 147 3.21 19.53 -23.33
C ARG A 147 3.37 20.64 -24.35
N ILE A 148 4.58 20.80 -24.87
CA ILE A 148 4.89 21.77 -25.92
C ILE A 148 4.81 21.09 -27.29
N GLY A 149 4.01 21.65 -28.19
CA GLY A 149 3.85 21.18 -29.57
C GLY A 149 2.66 20.24 -29.81
N ASN A 150 2.64 19.65 -31.00
CA ASN A 150 1.50 18.94 -31.57
C ASN A 150 1.30 17.57 -30.87
N ALA A 151 0.09 17.03 -30.83
CA ALA A 151 -0.19 15.75 -30.16
C ALA A 151 0.67 14.56 -30.64
N LYS A 152 1.20 14.62 -31.87
CA LYS A 152 2.05 13.57 -32.48
C LYS A 152 3.55 13.80 -32.35
N SER A 153 4.01 15.04 -32.19
CA SER A 153 5.44 15.41 -32.24
C SER A 153 5.90 16.32 -31.11
N GLY A 154 5.01 16.67 -30.19
CA GLY A 154 5.33 17.52 -29.04
C GLY A 154 6.17 16.78 -28.00
N HIS A 155 6.77 17.51 -27.08
CA HIS A 155 7.55 17.00 -25.96
C HIS A 155 7.03 17.52 -24.63
N TRP A 156 7.33 16.82 -23.55
CA TRP A 156 7.04 17.21 -22.19
C TRP A 156 8.15 18.13 -21.68
N GLU A 157 7.75 19.27 -21.15
CA GLU A 157 8.62 20.19 -20.41
C GLU A 157 8.27 20.07 -18.92
N VAL A 158 9.28 19.91 -18.07
CA VAL A 158 9.11 19.83 -16.62
C VAL A 158 9.35 21.23 -16.06
N LEU A 159 8.33 21.78 -15.40
CA LEU A 159 8.32 23.10 -14.80
C LEU A 159 8.65 22.97 -13.31
N GLU A 160 9.57 23.80 -12.81
CA GLU A 160 10.07 23.76 -11.43
C GLU A 160 9.06 24.37 -10.42
#